data_AF-A0A2D5T6C1-F1
#
_entry.id   AF-A0A2D5T6C1-F1
#
_cell.length_a   1.000
_cell.length_b   1.000
_cell.length_c   1.000
_cell.angle_alpha   90.00
_cell.angle_beta   90.00
_cell.angle_gamma   90.00
#
_symmetry.space_group_name_H-M   'P 1'
#
loop_
_entity.id
_entity.type
_entity.pdbx_description
1 polymer ?
#
loop_
_entity_poly.entity_id
_entity_poly.type
_entity_poly.pdbx_seq_one_letter_code
_entity_poly.pdbx_strand_id
1 'polypeptide(L)'
;MLINSNSQKKIINQPAALTDALSRPLRDLRISLLDQCNLRCSYCMPEAEYHQDYKFLKRSQRLNYDEILRVAATAISLGVTKIRLTGGEPLLDKNICNLIEKISALPGLDDLALTTNGIFLSSFAKKLAAAGMHRVTVSLDSIDEDIFRAMSGGRGDLK
;
A
#
# COMPACT_ATOMS: atom_id res chain seq x y z
N MET A 1 -16.70 -55.33 -19.29
CA MET A 1 -15.78 -55.02 -18.17
C MET A 1 -15.10 -53.71 -18.52
N LEU A 2 -15.54 -52.57 -17.97
CA LEU A 2 -14.97 -51.90 -16.79
C LEU A 2 -13.45 -51.67 -17.01
N ILE A 3 -12.85 -50.48 -16.93
CA ILE A 3 -13.09 -49.38 -15.98
C ILE A 3 -12.44 -48.06 -16.49
N ASN A 4 -13.13 -46.95 -16.27
CA ASN A 4 -12.61 -45.57 -16.31
C ASN A 4 -11.42 -45.36 -15.35
N SER A 5 -10.47 -44.50 -15.72
CA SER A 5 -9.71 -43.72 -14.73
C SER A 5 -9.65 -42.24 -15.13
N ASN A 6 -10.58 -41.50 -14.54
CA ASN A 6 -10.65 -40.05 -14.47
C ASN A 6 -9.30 -39.45 -14.02
N SER A 7 -8.70 -38.60 -14.85
CA SER A 7 -7.86 -37.50 -14.35
C SER A 7 -8.66 -36.21 -14.49
N GLN A 8 -9.60 -36.03 -13.56
CA GLN A 8 -10.29 -34.77 -13.37
C GLN A 8 -9.25 -33.72 -12.95
N LYS A 9 -8.79 -32.92 -13.91
CA LYS A 9 -8.27 -31.59 -13.60
C LYS A 9 -9.37 -30.89 -12.81
N LYS A 10 -9.08 -30.55 -11.55
CA LYS A 10 -9.92 -29.63 -10.75
C LYS A 10 -10.08 -28.36 -11.59
N ILE A 11 -11.21 -28.24 -12.29
CA ILE A 11 -11.68 -26.96 -12.81
C ILE A 11 -12.12 -26.21 -11.57
N ILE A 12 -11.15 -25.56 -10.92
CA ILE A 12 -11.47 -24.54 -9.93
C ILE A 12 -12.12 -23.45 -10.76
N ASN A 13 -13.44 -23.37 -10.67
CA ASN A 13 -14.26 -22.41 -11.38
C ASN A 13 -13.86 -21.03 -10.84
N GLN A 14 -12.80 -20.43 -11.40
CA GLN A 14 -12.45 -19.06 -11.08
C GLN A 14 -13.64 -18.21 -11.56
N PRO A 15 -14.30 -17.45 -10.68
CA PRO A 15 -15.36 -16.56 -11.13
C PRO A 15 -14.78 -15.66 -12.23
N ALA A 16 -15.57 -15.42 -13.28
CA ALA A 16 -15.20 -14.48 -14.32
C ALA A 16 -14.71 -13.19 -13.67
N ALA A 17 -13.50 -12.74 -14.05
CA ALA A 17 -12.84 -11.61 -13.40
C ALA A 17 -13.81 -10.43 -13.30
N LEU A 18 -13.95 -9.85 -12.10
CA LEU A 18 -14.84 -8.71 -11.90
C LEU A 18 -14.38 -7.57 -12.81
N THR A 19 -15.27 -7.13 -13.69
CA THR A 19 -15.00 -6.01 -14.59
C THR A 19 -15.90 -4.82 -14.30
N ASP A 20 -15.39 -3.62 -14.57
CA ASP A 20 -16.22 -2.43 -14.60
C ASP A 20 -17.05 -2.30 -15.90
N ALA A 21 -17.79 -1.20 -16.05
CA ALA A 21 -18.63 -0.92 -17.22
C ALA A 21 -17.86 -0.76 -18.54
N LEU A 22 -16.54 -0.58 -18.48
CA LEU A 22 -15.65 -0.51 -19.64
C LEU A 22 -14.87 -1.83 -19.82
N SER A 23 -15.31 -2.90 -19.17
CA SER A 23 -14.71 -4.24 -19.23
C SER A 23 -13.26 -4.31 -18.74
N ARG A 24 -12.83 -3.38 -17.88
CA ARG A 24 -11.48 -3.41 -17.27
C ARG A 24 -11.51 -4.32 -16.03
N PRO A 25 -10.56 -5.26 -15.88
CA PRO A 25 -10.54 -6.15 -14.73
C PRO A 25 -10.09 -5.43 -13.46
N LEU A 26 -10.69 -5.80 -12.33
CA LEU A 26 -10.20 -5.41 -11.01
C LEU A 26 -8.90 -6.15 -10.70
N ARG A 27 -7.76 -5.46 -10.83
CA ARG A 27 -6.42 -6.06 -10.67
C ARG A 27 -5.62 -5.51 -9.50
N ASP A 28 -5.70 -4.20 -9.27
CA ASP A 28 -4.84 -3.48 -8.35
C ASP A 28 -5.69 -2.84 -7.23
N LEU A 29 -5.27 -3.03 -5.98
CA LEU A 29 -5.85 -2.37 -4.82
C LEU A 29 -4.83 -1.41 -4.20
N ARG A 30 -5.19 -0.12 -4.12
CA ARG A 30 -4.41 0.90 -3.43
C ARG A 30 -5.04 1.19 -2.07
N ILE A 31 -4.28 0.98 -0.99
CA ILE A 31 -4.76 1.16 0.39
C ILE A 31 -4.06 2.39 0.99
N SER A 32 -4.85 3.43 1.27
CA SER A 32 -4.41 4.63 2.01
C SER A 32 -4.53 4.36 3.50
N LEU A 33 -3.40 4.25 4.21
CA LEU A 33 -3.36 3.84 5.62
C LEU A 33 -3.61 5.01 6.57
N LEU A 34 -3.07 6.18 6.24
CA LEU A 34 -3.04 7.38 7.08
C LEU A 34 -3.25 8.61 6.17
N ASP A 35 -3.75 9.69 6.73
CA ASP A 35 -3.89 10.99 6.06
C ASP A 35 -2.80 12.00 6.48
N GLN A 36 -1.89 11.59 7.36
CA GLN A 36 -0.78 12.39 7.86
C GLN A 36 0.51 12.11 7.10
N CYS A 37 1.32 13.15 6.89
CA CYS A 37 2.65 13.07 6.30
C CYS A 37 3.65 13.91 7.13
N ASN A 38 4.92 13.49 7.17
CA ASN A 38 6.02 14.26 7.76
C ASN A 38 6.53 15.39 6.84
N LEU A 39 6.25 15.33 5.54
CA LEU A 39 6.56 16.40 4.59
C LEU A 39 5.34 17.32 4.35
N ARG A 40 5.59 18.47 3.72
CA ARG A 40 4.55 19.43 3.29
C ARG A 40 4.76 19.84 1.86
N CYS A 41 4.76 18.83 0.98
CA CYS A 41 5.06 19.09 -0.41
C CYS A 41 4.04 20.05 -1.02
N SER A 42 4.51 21.09 -1.68
CA SER A 42 3.67 22.22 -2.14
C SER A 42 2.53 21.77 -3.06
N TYR A 43 2.73 20.69 -3.82
CA TYR A 43 1.77 20.12 -4.76
C TYR A 43 0.83 19.07 -4.14
N CYS A 44 1.04 18.67 -2.89
CA CYS A 44 0.31 17.56 -2.27
C CYS A 44 -0.32 17.94 -0.93
N MET A 45 0.49 18.39 0.02
CA MET A 45 0.04 18.81 1.35
C MET A 45 0.70 20.14 1.71
N PRO A 46 0.33 21.25 1.06
CA PRO A 46 0.95 22.55 1.30
C PRO A 46 0.71 23.02 2.75
N GLU A 47 1.73 23.62 3.37
CA GLU A 47 1.66 24.11 4.77
C GLU A 47 0.51 25.09 5.00
N ALA A 48 0.18 25.92 4.01
CA ALA A 48 -0.91 26.90 4.10
C ALA A 48 -2.29 26.26 4.37
N GLU A 49 -2.48 25.01 3.95
CA GLU A 49 -3.72 24.25 4.17
C GLU A 49 -3.55 23.22 5.29
N TYR A 50 -2.46 22.45 5.28
CA TYR A 50 -2.18 21.36 6.22
C TYR A 50 -1.27 21.82 7.36
N HIS A 51 -1.55 22.98 7.94
CA HIS A 51 -0.78 23.57 9.04
C HIS A 51 -0.84 22.72 10.32
N GLN A 52 -0.08 23.11 11.35
CA GLN A 52 0.03 22.38 12.62
C GLN A 52 -1.31 22.11 13.32
N ASP A 53 -2.30 22.98 13.14
CA ASP A 53 -3.63 22.87 13.77
C ASP A 53 -4.66 22.16 12.87
N TYR A 54 -4.24 21.70 11.68
CA TYR A 54 -5.08 20.92 10.80
C TYR A 54 -5.54 19.62 11.47
N LYS A 55 -6.84 19.36 11.45
CA LYS A 55 -7.44 18.20 12.12
C LYS A 55 -7.46 16.99 11.20
N PHE A 56 -6.39 16.21 11.27
CA PHE A 56 -6.32 14.88 10.66
C PHE A 56 -7.32 13.88 11.29
N LEU A 57 -7.58 12.80 10.57
CA LEU A 57 -8.43 11.70 11.02
C LEU A 57 -7.91 11.11 12.33
N LYS A 58 -8.82 10.98 13.30
CA LYS A 58 -8.57 10.24 14.53
C LYS A 58 -8.42 8.76 14.22
N ARG A 59 -7.74 8.01 15.10
CA ARG A 59 -7.56 6.56 14.93
C ARG A 59 -8.89 5.81 14.75
N SER A 60 -9.94 6.21 15.44
CA SER A 60 -11.29 5.60 15.33
C SER A 60 -12.02 5.90 14.02
N GLN A 61 -11.53 6.85 13.21
CA GLN A 61 -12.11 7.22 11.93
C GLN A 61 -11.40 6.52 10.75
N ARG A 62 -10.36 5.73 11.03
CA ARG A 62 -9.58 4.99 10.03
C ARG A 62 -9.86 3.51 10.20
N LEU A 63 -9.75 2.77 9.10
CA LEU A 63 -9.79 1.31 9.15
C LEU A 63 -8.65 0.81 10.03
N ASN A 64 -8.98 -0.10 10.95
CA ASN A 64 -7.97 -0.83 11.70
C ASN A 64 -7.37 -1.96 10.82
N TYR A 65 -6.32 -2.61 11.33
CA TYR A 65 -5.60 -3.61 10.54
C TYR A 65 -6.44 -4.84 10.17
N ASP A 66 -7.35 -5.27 11.04
CA ASP A 66 -8.20 -6.42 10.76
C ASP A 66 -9.27 -6.07 9.72
N GLU A 67 -9.77 -4.84 9.73
CA GLU A 67 -10.64 -4.31 8.67
C GLU A 67 -9.90 -4.19 7.33
N ILE A 68 -8.67 -3.67 7.32
CA ILE A 68 -7.83 -3.60 6.12
C ILE A 68 -7.56 -5.00 5.58
N LEU A 69 -7.23 -5.96 6.44
CA LEU A 69 -6.98 -7.34 6.04
C LEU A 69 -8.22 -7.98 5.42
N ARG A 70 -9.40 -7.73 6.02
CA ARG A 70 -10.68 -8.21 5.47
C ARG A 70 -10.97 -7.64 4.10
N VAL A 71 -10.74 -6.34 3.89
CA VAL A 71 -10.88 -5.68 2.59
C VAL A 71 -9.91 -6.26 1.57
N ALA A 72 -8.63 -6.40 1.93
CA ALA A 72 -7.60 -6.98 1.07
C ALA A 72 -7.95 -8.40 0.63
N ALA A 73 -8.32 -9.28 1.57
CA ALA A 73 -8.70 -10.65 1.27
C ALA A 73 -9.94 -10.75 0.37
N THR A 74 -10.94 -9.88 0.61
CA THR A 74 -12.15 -9.80 -0.22
C THR A 74 -11.81 -9.29 -1.63
N ALA A 75 -10.92 -8.32 -1.76
CA ALA A 75 -10.52 -7.81 -3.07
C ALA A 75 -9.74 -8.88 -3.86
N ILE A 76 -8.87 -9.64 -3.20
CA ILE A 76 -8.14 -10.75 -3.84
C ILE A 76 -9.10 -11.83 -4.33
N SER A 77 -10.14 -12.17 -3.55
CA SER A 77 -11.15 -13.15 -4.01
C SER A 77 -11.97 -12.68 -5.21
N LEU A 78 -11.95 -11.36 -5.51
CA LEU A 78 -12.59 -10.75 -6.68
C LEU A 78 -11.63 -10.53 -7.88
N GLY A 79 -10.36 -10.91 -7.76
CA GLY A 79 -9.38 -10.86 -8.85
C GLY A 79 -8.19 -9.91 -8.64
N VAL A 80 -8.14 -9.19 -7.51
CA VAL A 80 -6.94 -8.39 -7.19
C VAL A 80 -5.74 -9.30 -6.98
N THR A 81 -4.66 -8.98 -7.68
CA THR A 81 -3.36 -9.69 -7.57
C THR A 81 -2.25 -8.80 -7.05
N LYS A 82 -2.50 -7.47 -6.98
CA LYS A 82 -1.52 -6.48 -6.57
C LYS A 82 -2.09 -5.55 -5.52
N ILE A 83 -1.36 -5.37 -4.41
CA ILE A 83 -1.71 -4.42 -3.36
C ILE A 83 -0.60 -3.38 -3.23
N ARG A 84 -0.98 -2.10 -3.21
CA ARG A 84 -0.08 -0.98 -2.92
C ARG A 84 -0.51 -0.26 -1.64
N LEU A 85 0.37 -0.25 -0.65
CA LEU A 85 0.22 0.53 0.57
C LEU A 85 0.74 1.97 0.35
N THR A 86 -0.06 2.93 0.79
CA THR A 86 0.21 4.38 0.69
C THR A 86 -0.51 5.12 1.83
N GLY A 87 -0.74 6.42 1.69
CA GLY A 87 -1.35 7.30 2.66
C GLY A 87 -0.94 8.74 2.40
N GLY A 88 -0.79 9.51 3.48
CA GLY A 88 0.31 10.44 3.60
C GLY A 88 1.63 9.67 3.63
N GLU A 89 2.32 9.59 4.77
CA GLU A 89 3.55 8.79 4.89
C GLU A 89 3.29 7.50 5.69
N PRO A 90 3.23 6.32 5.03
CA PRO A 90 2.95 5.04 5.70
C PRO A 90 3.91 4.71 6.84
N LEU A 91 5.19 5.08 6.73
CA LEU A 91 6.21 4.74 7.73
C LEU A 91 6.10 5.57 9.02
N LEU A 92 5.14 6.49 9.11
CA LEU A 92 4.73 7.09 10.39
C LEU A 92 4.06 6.06 11.32
N ASP A 93 3.48 4.98 10.76
CA ASP A 93 2.94 3.89 11.54
C ASP A 93 4.05 2.90 11.93
N LYS A 94 4.46 2.98 13.20
CA LYS A 94 5.52 2.13 13.78
C LYS A 94 5.20 0.62 13.71
N ASN A 95 3.93 0.25 13.54
CA ASN A 95 3.49 -1.14 13.52
C ASN A 95 3.17 -1.66 12.11
N ILE A 96 3.46 -0.90 11.05
CA ILE A 96 3.10 -1.26 9.67
C ILE A 96 3.62 -2.63 9.22
N CYS A 97 4.77 -3.07 9.75
CA CYS A 97 5.33 -4.39 9.44
C CYS A 97 4.38 -5.53 9.83
N ASN A 98 3.59 -5.39 10.91
CA ASN A 98 2.61 -6.39 11.32
C ASN A 98 1.46 -6.51 10.31
N LEU A 99 1.06 -5.37 9.71
CA LEU A 99 0.04 -5.36 8.66
C LEU A 99 0.59 -6.00 7.38
N ILE A 100 1.83 -5.66 7.00
CA ILE A 100 2.51 -6.20 5.83
C ILE A 100 2.64 -7.72 5.93
N GLU A 101 3.06 -8.25 7.08
CA GLU A 101 3.18 -9.69 7.33
C GLU A 101 1.83 -10.39 7.08
N LYS A 102 0.75 -9.88 7.67
CA LYS A 102 -0.60 -10.43 7.47
C LYS A 102 -1.08 -10.36 6.01
N ILE A 103 -0.83 -9.25 5.30
CA ILE A 103 -1.24 -9.10 3.90
C ILE A 103 -0.41 -10.01 2.98
N SER A 104 0.91 -10.10 3.20
CA SER A 104 1.82 -10.92 2.40
C SER A 104 1.47 -12.41 2.44
N ALA A 105 0.87 -12.86 3.54
CA ALA A 105 0.42 -14.24 3.72
C ALA A 105 -0.92 -14.56 3.03
N LEU A 106 -1.60 -13.58 2.42
CA LEU A 106 -2.88 -13.81 1.76
C LEU A 106 -2.69 -14.63 0.48
N PRO A 107 -3.42 -15.76 0.31
CA PRO A 107 -3.32 -16.57 -0.89
C PRO A 107 -3.89 -15.83 -2.10
N GLY A 108 -3.16 -15.86 -3.23
CA GLY A 108 -3.55 -15.18 -4.47
C GLY A 108 -3.00 -13.76 -4.64
N LEU A 109 -2.21 -13.27 -3.67
CA LEU A 109 -1.47 -12.02 -3.82
C LEU A 109 -0.13 -12.28 -4.52
N ASP A 110 0.09 -11.65 -5.68
CA ASP A 110 1.35 -11.77 -6.43
C ASP A 110 2.35 -10.67 -6.05
N ASP A 111 1.85 -9.47 -5.72
CA ASP A 111 2.69 -8.29 -5.48
C ASP A 111 2.17 -7.43 -4.33
N LEU A 112 3.03 -7.23 -3.33
CA LEU A 112 2.83 -6.25 -2.26
C LEU A 112 3.87 -5.14 -2.37
N ALA A 113 3.40 -3.92 -2.58
CA ALA A 113 4.25 -2.74 -2.77
C ALA A 113 3.95 -1.64 -1.76
N LEU A 114 4.98 -0.85 -1.42
CA LEU A 114 4.88 0.35 -0.59
C LEU A 114 5.26 1.59 -1.40
N THR A 115 4.53 2.69 -1.23
CA THR A 115 4.99 4.03 -1.67
C THR A 115 5.27 4.90 -0.45
N THR A 116 6.48 5.47 -0.37
CA THR A 116 6.97 6.28 0.76
C THR A 116 7.84 7.42 0.23
N ASN A 117 7.95 8.51 0.99
CA ASN A 117 8.95 9.56 0.73
C ASN A 117 10.38 9.15 1.11
N GLY A 118 10.55 8.00 1.77
CA GLY A 118 11.86 7.42 2.05
C GLY A 118 12.56 7.91 3.31
N ILE A 119 12.09 8.98 3.97
CA ILE A 119 12.75 9.57 5.16
C ILE A 119 12.96 8.54 6.28
N PHE A 120 11.99 7.64 6.49
CA PHE A 120 12.09 6.58 7.50
C PHE A 120 12.55 5.22 6.93
N LEU A 121 12.82 5.13 5.63
CA LEU A 121 13.05 3.85 4.97
C LEU A 121 14.29 3.14 5.51
N SER A 122 15.38 3.86 5.81
CA SER A 122 16.61 3.28 6.38
C SER A 122 16.35 2.46 7.66
N SER A 123 15.43 2.94 8.51
CA SER A 123 15.07 2.29 9.77
C SER A 123 14.10 1.11 9.60
N PHE A 124 13.35 1.08 8.49
CA PHE A 124 12.32 0.07 8.23
C PHE A 124 12.74 -0.99 7.20
N ALA A 125 13.70 -0.71 6.32
CA ALA A 125 13.99 -1.51 5.13
C ALA A 125 14.13 -3.02 5.41
N LYS A 126 14.95 -3.40 6.41
CA LYS A 126 15.12 -4.81 6.80
C LYS A 126 13.84 -5.43 7.35
N LYS A 127 13.06 -4.68 8.13
CA LYS A 127 11.80 -5.17 8.73
C LYS A 127 10.72 -5.32 7.67
N LEU A 128 10.64 -4.42 6.71
CA LEU A 128 9.72 -4.50 5.57
C LEU A 128 9.99 -5.75 4.74
N ALA A 129 11.25 -5.98 4.37
CA ALA A 129 11.65 -7.16 3.62
C ALA A 129 11.35 -8.45 4.41
N ALA A 130 11.69 -8.49 5.71
CA ALA A 130 11.39 -9.63 6.57
C ALA A 130 9.88 -9.89 6.73
N ALA A 131 9.06 -8.85 6.70
CA ALA A 131 7.60 -8.95 6.76
C ALA A 131 6.96 -9.37 5.42
N GLY A 132 7.74 -9.57 4.35
CA GLY A 132 7.20 -10.00 3.05
C GLY A 132 6.85 -8.86 2.09
N MET A 133 7.38 -7.64 2.30
CA MET A 133 7.28 -6.57 1.29
C MET A 133 8.08 -6.94 0.03
N HIS A 134 7.46 -6.91 -1.15
CA HIS A 134 8.15 -7.28 -2.40
C HIS A 134 8.92 -6.10 -2.99
N ARG A 135 8.35 -4.89 -2.97
CA ARG A 135 9.01 -3.70 -3.52
C ARG A 135 8.59 -2.41 -2.84
N VAL A 136 9.47 -1.42 -2.92
CA VAL A 136 9.24 -0.06 -2.42
C VAL A 136 9.42 0.92 -3.58
N THR A 137 8.51 1.87 -3.68
CA THR A 137 8.63 3.06 -4.54
C THR A 137 8.94 4.24 -3.64
N VAL A 138 10.11 4.84 -3.84
CA VAL A 138 10.52 6.06 -3.12
C VAL A 138 10.17 7.27 -3.99
N SER A 139 9.37 8.19 -3.46
CA SER A 139 9.08 9.47 -4.08
C SER A 139 10.20 10.45 -3.75
N LEU A 140 10.93 10.89 -4.79
CA LEU A 140 12.03 11.84 -4.70
C LEU A 140 11.89 12.83 -5.85
N ASP A 141 11.47 14.06 -5.54
CA ASP A 141 11.13 15.05 -6.58
C ASP A 141 12.36 15.77 -7.15
N SER A 142 13.50 15.73 -6.43
CA SER A 142 14.77 16.28 -6.91
C SER A 142 15.94 15.63 -6.18
N ILE A 143 17.08 15.52 -6.88
CA ILE A 143 18.38 15.17 -6.30
C ILE A 143 19.20 16.40 -5.90
N ASP A 144 18.75 17.59 -6.29
CA ASP A 144 19.29 18.87 -5.82
C ASP A 144 18.71 19.18 -4.44
N GLU A 145 19.58 19.43 -3.46
CA GLU A 145 19.21 19.60 -2.06
C GLU A 145 18.28 20.79 -1.83
N ASP A 146 18.57 21.93 -2.46
CA ASP A 146 17.78 23.16 -2.29
C ASP A 146 16.40 23.01 -2.93
N ILE A 147 16.33 22.41 -4.12
CA ILE A 147 15.07 22.12 -4.79
C ILE A 147 14.26 21.09 -3.98
N PHE A 148 14.86 20.01 -3.49
CA PHE A 148 14.16 19.01 -2.69
C PHE A 148 13.62 19.61 -1.38
N ARG A 149 14.43 20.44 -0.70
CA ARG A 149 14.03 21.14 0.51
C ARG A 149 12.85 22.07 0.24
N ALA A 150 12.87 22.84 -0.85
CA ALA A 150 11.74 23.68 -1.23
C ALA A 150 10.49 22.85 -1.56
N MET A 151 10.64 21.81 -2.37
CA MET A 151 9.55 20.93 -2.81
C MET A 151 8.89 20.17 -1.67
N SER A 152 9.64 19.81 -0.63
CA SER A 152 9.16 19.08 0.55
C SER A 152 8.53 19.98 1.63
N GLY A 153 8.41 21.29 1.37
CA GLY A 153 7.89 22.28 2.32
C GLY A 153 8.89 22.66 3.40
N GLY A 154 10.19 22.55 3.13
CA GLY A 154 11.28 22.84 4.06
C GLY A 154 11.50 21.77 5.13
N ARG A 155 10.89 20.58 4.97
CA ARG A 155 10.86 19.51 5.99
C ARG A 155 11.73 18.29 5.65
N GLY A 156 12.17 18.14 4.41
CA GLY A 156 13.03 17.06 3.96
C GLY A 156 14.45 17.54 3.67
N ASP A 157 15.42 16.65 3.88
CA ASP A 157 16.84 16.82 3.50
C ASP A 157 17.33 15.51 2.81
N LEU A 158 18.32 15.59 1.91
CA LEU A 158 18.86 14.45 1.15
C LEU A 158 20.03 13.69 1.83
N LYS A 159 20.18 13.83 3.14
CA LYS A 159 21.35 13.33 3.89
C LYS A 159 21.28 11.84 4.21
#